data_AF-A0A9E5YI35-F1
#
_entry.id   AF-A0A9E5YI35-F1
#
_cell.length_a   1.000
_cell.length_b   1.000
_cell.length_c   1.000
_cell.angle_alpha   90.00
_cell.angle_beta   90.00
_cell.angle_gamma   90.00
#
_symmetry.space_group_name_H-M   'P 1'
#
loop_
_entity.id
_entity.type
_entity.pdbx_description
1 polymer ?
#
loop_
_entity_poly.entity_id
_entity_poly.type
_entity_poly.pdbx_seq_one_letter_code
_entity_poly.pdbx_strand_id
1 'polypeptide(L)'
;MEEKRETIGYLRKIIERYKSFLLDIDNLRGQLPQIFNLRDEIEKLLRKLSKKGVNLSVERSKLDSLDYIIKDRAKSILKDIKKLVDIASYRKEHKTPSFHWWWYLDEFLKDRRKVRRKKLLIQSGVISGVLICVYLIFQFAVPKPSPWVMYQEKGNEFLKEGDLDGALR
;
A
#
# COMPACT_ATOMS: atom_id res chain seq x y z
N MET A 1 -43.52 15.45 -4.76
CA MET A 1 -42.71 14.39 -4.10
C MET A 1 -41.23 14.75 -3.92
N GLU A 2 -40.72 15.80 -4.60
CA GLU A 2 -39.34 16.32 -4.48
C GLU A 2 -38.93 16.69 -3.04
N GLU A 3 -39.83 17.34 -2.30
CA GLU A 3 -39.51 17.97 -1.01
C GLU A 3 -39.05 16.96 0.05
N LYS A 4 -39.66 15.76 0.06
CA LYS A 4 -39.31 14.68 1.01
C LYS A 4 -37.86 14.19 0.81
N ARG A 5 -37.36 14.20 -0.43
CA ARG A 5 -35.97 13.80 -0.77
C ARG A 5 -34.95 14.89 -0.44
N GLU A 6 -35.38 16.12 -0.18
CA GLU A 6 -34.50 17.23 0.20
C GLU A 6 -34.51 17.53 1.70
N THR A 7 -34.92 16.56 2.53
CA THR A 7 -34.94 16.70 3.98
C THR A 7 -33.68 16.14 4.63
N ILE A 8 -33.32 16.67 5.80
CA ILE A 8 -32.22 16.13 6.62
C ILE A 8 -32.49 14.66 7.03
N GLY A 9 -33.77 14.31 7.22
CA GLY A 9 -34.19 12.95 7.54
C GLY A 9 -33.90 11.97 6.41
N TYR A 10 -34.12 12.39 5.16
CA TYR A 10 -33.74 11.59 3.99
C TYR A 10 -32.22 11.41 3.90
N LEU A 11 -31.46 12.50 4.12
CA LEU A 11 -29.98 12.43 4.18
C LEU A 11 -29.51 11.40 5.21
N ARG A 12 -30.08 11.41 6.42
CA ARG A 12 -29.73 10.42 7.46
C ARG A 12 -30.04 9.00 7.02
N LYS A 13 -31.19 8.78 6.39
CA LYS A 13 -31.58 7.45 5.89
C LYS A 13 -30.61 6.92 4.83
N ILE A 14 -30.18 7.76 3.89
CA ILE A 14 -29.22 7.34 2.85
C ILE A 14 -27.83 7.11 3.43
N ILE A 15 -27.40 7.88 4.44
CA ILE A 15 -26.14 7.66 5.16
C ILE A 15 -26.15 6.32 5.92
N GLU A 16 -27.25 5.97 6.60
CA GLU A 16 -27.34 4.67 7.27
C GLU A 16 -27.35 3.50 6.27
N ARG A 17 -28.02 3.67 5.13
CA ARG A 17 -27.97 2.68 4.05
C ARG A 17 -26.55 2.52 3.49
N TYR A 18 -25.86 3.64 3.29
CA TYR A 18 -24.45 3.64 2.87
C TYR A 18 -23.57 2.89 3.86
N LYS A 19 -23.71 3.18 5.16
CA LYS A 19 -23.00 2.47 6.23
C LYS A 19 -23.22 0.97 6.17
N SER A 20 -24.47 0.52 6.04
CA SER A 20 -24.78 -0.92 5.95
C SER A 20 -24.05 -1.57 4.78
N PHE A 21 -24.02 -0.93 3.60
CA PHE A 21 -23.28 -1.45 2.45
C PHE A 21 -21.76 -1.47 2.67
N LEU A 22 -21.21 -0.48 3.38
CA LEU A 22 -19.78 -0.43 3.67
C LEU A 22 -19.33 -1.51 4.67
N LEU A 23 -20.19 -1.89 5.62
CA LEU A 23 -19.89 -2.96 6.56
C LEU A 23 -19.82 -4.32 5.85
N ASP A 24 -20.68 -4.54 4.85
CA ASP A 24 -20.71 -5.76 4.03
C ASP A 24 -19.95 -5.63 2.70
N ILE A 25 -19.02 -4.68 2.58
CA ILE A 25 -18.35 -4.36 1.31
C ILE A 25 -17.57 -5.55 0.71
N ASP A 26 -17.12 -6.49 1.55
CA ASP A 26 -16.44 -7.70 1.10
C ASP A 26 -17.38 -8.67 0.37
N ASN A 27 -18.66 -8.72 0.76
CA ASN A 27 -19.69 -9.56 0.15
C ASN A 27 -20.36 -8.85 -1.03
N LEU A 28 -20.37 -7.51 -1.02
CA LEU A 28 -21.04 -6.67 -2.02
C LEU A 28 -20.11 -6.18 -3.14
N ARG A 29 -19.03 -6.92 -3.42
CA ARG A 29 -18.03 -6.55 -4.45
C ARG A 29 -18.64 -6.29 -5.82
N GLY A 30 -19.70 -7.01 -6.20
CA GLY A 30 -20.45 -6.82 -7.44
C GLY A 30 -21.28 -5.53 -7.51
N GLN A 31 -21.50 -4.86 -6.37
CA GLN A 31 -22.33 -3.66 -6.24
C GLN A 31 -21.51 -2.40 -5.93
N LEU A 32 -20.18 -2.45 -6.10
CA LEU A 32 -19.29 -1.33 -5.82
C LEU A 32 -19.64 -0.04 -6.60
N PRO A 33 -19.98 -0.09 -7.91
CA PRO A 33 -20.42 1.12 -8.62
C PRO A 33 -21.67 1.75 -8.01
N GLN A 34 -22.63 0.95 -7.54
CA GLN A 34 -23.86 1.40 -6.90
C GLN A 34 -23.57 2.07 -5.56
N ILE A 35 -22.61 1.53 -4.78
CA ILE A 35 -22.16 2.13 -3.52
C ILE A 35 -21.53 3.51 -3.78
N PHE A 36 -20.73 3.66 -4.83
CA PHE A 36 -20.11 4.95 -5.18
C PHE A 36 -21.14 5.96 -5.70
N ASN A 37 -22.10 5.52 -6.52
CA ASN A 37 -23.22 6.37 -6.94
C ASN A 37 -24.06 6.85 -5.75
N LEU A 38 -24.24 6.00 -4.73
CA LEU A 38 -24.92 6.38 -3.50
C LEU A 38 -24.13 7.42 -2.70
N ARG A 39 -22.80 7.34 -2.69
CA ARG A 39 -21.93 8.37 -2.10
C ARG A 39 -22.00 9.70 -2.88
N ASP A 40 -22.10 9.65 -4.21
CA ASP A 40 -22.31 10.82 -5.06
C ASP A 40 -23.68 11.48 -4.74
N GLU A 41 -24.72 10.69 -4.51
CA GLU A 41 -26.05 11.20 -4.12
C GLU A 41 -26.01 11.89 -2.75
N ILE A 42 -25.34 11.29 -1.77
CA ILE A 42 -25.11 11.89 -0.45
C ILE A 42 -24.40 13.25 -0.57
N GLU A 43 -23.35 13.33 -1.39
CA GLU A 43 -22.60 14.57 -1.62
C GLU A 43 -23.47 15.67 -2.24
N LYS A 44 -24.31 15.31 -3.22
CA LYS A 44 -25.27 16.24 -3.83
C LYS A 44 -26.26 16.78 -2.80
N LEU A 45 -26.80 15.90 -1.96
CA LEU A 45 -27.75 16.28 -0.90
C LEU A 45 -27.11 17.16 0.17
N LEU A 46 -25.88 16.83 0.61
CA LEU A 46 -25.12 17.66 1.53
C LEU A 46 -24.92 19.07 0.99
N ARG A 47 -24.52 19.20 -0.29
CA ARG A 47 -24.33 20.51 -0.93
C ARG A 47 -25.64 21.29 -1.01
N LYS A 48 -26.74 20.63 -1.38
CA LYS A 48 -28.08 21.26 -1.42
C LYS A 48 -28.51 21.76 -0.03
N LEU A 49 -28.42 20.92 0.99
CA LEU A 49 -28.80 21.27 2.37
C LEU A 49 -27.88 22.34 2.97
N SER A 50 -26.59 22.28 2.68
CA SER A 50 -25.62 23.28 3.12
C SER A 50 -25.91 24.65 2.51
N LYS A 51 -26.33 24.71 1.24
CA LYS A 51 -26.78 25.96 0.60
C LYS A 51 -28.06 26.53 1.23
N LYS A 52 -28.90 25.69 1.82
CA LYS A 52 -30.10 26.09 2.57
C LYS A 52 -29.80 26.51 4.02
N GLY A 53 -28.53 26.58 4.43
CA GLY A 53 -28.13 27.00 5.77
C GLY A 53 -28.32 25.95 6.87
N VAL A 54 -28.60 24.69 6.50
CA VAL A 54 -28.75 23.60 7.47
C VAL A 54 -27.37 23.24 8.05
N ASN A 55 -27.29 23.10 9.38
CA ASN A 55 -26.09 22.59 10.03
C ASN A 55 -25.95 21.08 9.77
N LEU A 56 -24.87 20.69 9.08
CA LEU A 56 -24.57 19.32 8.67
C LEU A 56 -23.27 18.80 9.27
N SER A 57 -22.77 19.43 10.34
CA SER A 57 -21.49 19.07 10.96
C SER A 57 -21.48 17.60 11.44
N VAL A 58 -22.58 17.15 12.04
CA VAL A 58 -22.73 15.78 12.55
C VAL A 58 -22.74 14.77 11.40
N GLU A 59 -23.50 15.04 10.33
CA GLU A 59 -23.60 14.18 9.16
C GLU A 59 -22.26 14.09 8.41
N ARG A 60 -21.51 15.20 8.32
CA ARG A 60 -20.16 15.22 7.76
C ARG A 60 -19.19 14.38 8.58
N SER A 61 -19.17 14.55 9.90
CA SER A 61 -18.30 13.75 10.78
C SER A 61 -18.59 12.25 10.70
N LYS A 62 -19.86 11.86 10.59
CA LYS A 62 -20.24 10.46 10.33
C LYS A 62 -19.74 9.96 8.98
N LEU A 63 -19.80 10.78 7.94
CA LEU A 63 -19.28 10.40 6.62
C LEU A 63 -17.76 10.29 6.61
N ASP A 64 -17.05 11.16 7.33
CA ASP A 64 -15.60 11.08 7.45
C ASP A 64 -15.13 9.75 8.06
N SER A 65 -15.86 9.24 9.06
CA SER A 65 -15.56 7.93 9.64
C SER A 65 -15.88 6.77 8.69
N LEU A 66 -16.97 6.85 7.92
CA LEU A 66 -17.29 5.87 6.88
C LEU A 66 -16.28 5.90 5.72
N ASP A 67 -15.83 7.08 5.33
CA ASP A 67 -14.82 7.31 4.30
C ASP A 67 -13.48 6.66 4.71
N TYR A 68 -13.18 6.53 6.01
CA TYR A 68 -12.02 5.78 6.49
C TYR A 68 -12.07 4.29 6.12
N ILE A 69 -13.24 3.64 6.17
CA ILE A 69 -13.41 2.22 5.81
C ILE A 69 -13.02 1.99 4.35
N ILE A 70 -13.46 2.89 3.46
CA ILE A 70 -13.09 2.85 2.04
C ILE A 70 -11.60 3.09 1.86
N LYS A 71 -11.00 4.06 2.57
CA LYS A 71 -9.56 4.37 2.45
C LYS A 71 -8.69 3.21 2.93
N ASP A 72 -9.06 2.58 4.03
CA ASP A 72 -8.35 1.44 4.60
C ASP A 72 -8.38 0.25 3.61
N ARG A 73 -9.55 -0.03 3.05
CA ARG A 73 -9.77 -1.14 2.11
C ARG A 73 -9.59 -0.76 0.64
N ALA A 74 -9.06 0.43 0.37
CA ALA A 74 -8.98 1.03 -0.96
C ALA A 74 -8.34 0.11 -1.99
N LYS A 75 -7.31 -0.67 -1.59
CA LYS A 75 -6.61 -1.60 -2.49
C LYS A 75 -7.50 -2.75 -2.94
N SER A 76 -8.27 -3.34 -2.03
CA SER A 76 -9.18 -4.45 -2.37
C SER A 76 -10.32 -3.92 -3.22
N ILE A 77 -10.96 -2.83 -2.79
CA ILE A 77 -12.07 -2.19 -3.49
C ILE A 77 -11.65 -1.82 -4.93
N LEU A 78 -10.48 -1.19 -5.10
CA LEU A 78 -9.98 -0.83 -6.42
C LEU A 78 -9.74 -2.04 -7.33
N LYS A 79 -9.28 -3.17 -6.76
CA LYS A 79 -9.06 -4.39 -7.53
C LYS A 79 -10.38 -4.96 -8.06
N ASP A 80 -11.42 -4.93 -7.23
CA ASP A 80 -12.72 -5.50 -7.60
C ASP A 80 -13.50 -4.60 -8.55
N ILE A 81 -13.56 -3.29 -8.27
CA ILE A 81 -14.25 -2.36 -9.16
C ILE A 81 -13.61 -2.32 -10.56
N LYS A 82 -12.27 -2.46 -10.66
CA LYS A 82 -11.58 -2.55 -11.96
C LYS A 82 -11.98 -3.78 -12.80
N LYS A 83 -12.50 -4.83 -12.18
CA LYS A 83 -13.03 -5.99 -12.90
C LYS A 83 -14.43 -5.72 -13.47
N LEU A 84 -15.16 -4.78 -12.86
CA LEU A 84 -16.54 -4.46 -13.22
C LEU A 84 -16.62 -3.31 -14.21
N VAL A 85 -15.84 -2.25 -13.95
CA VAL A 85 -15.87 -1.00 -14.71
C VAL A 85 -14.45 -0.47 -14.82
N ASP A 86 -14.07 0.01 -16.00
CA ASP A 86 -12.88 0.82 -16.14
C ASP A 86 -13.14 2.22 -15.58
N ILE A 87 -12.70 2.44 -14.34
CA ILE A 87 -12.83 3.74 -13.65
C ILE A 87 -12.23 4.88 -14.48
N ALA A 88 -11.14 4.65 -15.22
CA ALA A 88 -10.51 5.70 -16.00
C ALA A 88 -11.41 6.18 -17.14
N SER A 89 -12.06 5.24 -17.83
CA SER A 89 -13.06 5.53 -18.86
C SER A 89 -14.31 6.16 -18.26
N TYR A 90 -14.81 5.62 -17.14
CA TYR A 90 -15.96 6.18 -16.42
C TYR A 90 -15.73 7.65 -16.02
N ARG A 91 -14.52 7.99 -15.57
CA ARG A 91 -14.14 9.38 -15.24
C ARG A 91 -14.19 10.32 -16.44
N LYS A 92 -13.71 9.85 -17.59
CA LYS A 92 -13.70 10.64 -18.83
C LYS A 92 -15.12 10.87 -19.35
N GLU A 93 -15.94 9.82 -19.35
CA GLU A 93 -17.32 9.86 -19.84
C GLU A 93 -18.22 10.73 -18.95
N HIS A 94 -18.14 10.56 -17.63
CA HIS A 94 -19.03 11.22 -16.68
C HIS A 94 -18.47 12.56 -16.17
N LYS A 95 -17.31 13.00 -16.66
CA LYS A 95 -16.59 14.21 -16.20
C LYS A 95 -16.62 14.35 -14.68
N THR A 96 -16.30 13.27 -13.96
CA THR A 96 -16.49 13.22 -12.51
C THR A 96 -15.64 14.30 -11.85
N PRO A 97 -16.25 15.20 -11.03
CA PRO A 97 -15.52 16.26 -10.38
C PRO A 97 -14.37 15.72 -9.53
N SER A 98 -13.24 16.44 -9.53
CA SER A 98 -12.05 16.07 -8.72
C SER A 98 -12.35 15.98 -7.22
N PHE A 99 -13.46 16.53 -6.75
CA PHE A 99 -13.90 16.43 -5.35
C PHE A 99 -14.43 15.04 -4.96
N HIS A 100 -14.80 14.19 -5.91
CA HIS A 100 -15.27 12.84 -5.63
C HIS A 100 -14.10 11.87 -5.49
N TRP A 101 -13.33 12.01 -4.41
CA TRP A 101 -12.08 11.29 -4.18
C TRP A 101 -12.21 9.75 -4.25
N TRP A 102 -13.40 9.18 -3.98
CA TRP A 102 -13.69 7.75 -4.09
C TRP A 102 -13.61 7.21 -5.53
N TRP A 103 -13.74 8.06 -6.55
CA TRP A 103 -13.48 7.69 -7.95
C TRP A 103 -11.99 7.80 -8.32
N TYR A 104 -11.15 8.33 -7.44
CA TYR A 104 -9.70 8.53 -7.61
C TYR A 104 -8.88 7.65 -6.65
N LEU A 105 -9.44 6.51 -6.21
CA LEU A 105 -8.74 5.55 -5.34
C LEU A 105 -7.44 5.01 -5.95
N ASP A 106 -7.35 4.96 -7.28
CA ASP A 106 -6.14 4.60 -8.00
C ASP A 106 -5.00 5.59 -7.80
N GLU A 107 -5.29 6.89 -7.80
CA GLU A 107 -4.32 7.96 -7.52
C GLU A 107 -3.91 7.94 -6.04
N PHE A 108 -4.87 7.83 -5.14
CA PHE A 108 -4.62 7.72 -3.70
C PHE A 108 -3.67 6.56 -3.36
N LEU A 109 -3.82 5.42 -4.04
CA LEU A 109 -2.94 4.25 -3.87
C LEU A 109 -1.60 4.36 -4.60
N LYS A 110 -1.49 5.16 -5.67
CA LYS A 110 -0.21 5.41 -6.35
C LYS A 110 0.74 6.20 -5.45
N ASP A 111 0.22 7.19 -4.72
CA ASP A 111 1.05 7.98 -3.81
C ASP A 111 1.54 7.18 -2.60
N ARG A 112 0.67 6.34 -2.01
CA ARG A 112 1.11 5.41 -0.94
C ARG A 112 2.20 4.42 -1.41
N ARG A 113 2.13 3.96 -2.67
CA ARG A 113 3.15 3.05 -3.25
C ARG A 113 4.50 3.72 -3.48
N LYS A 114 4.54 5.01 -3.84
CA LYS A 114 5.80 5.75 -4.02
C LYS A 114 6.56 5.87 -2.70
N VAL A 115 5.86 6.21 -1.62
CA VAL A 115 6.47 6.35 -0.29
C VAL A 115 6.99 5.01 0.24
N ARG A 116 6.21 3.93 0.09
CA ARG A 116 6.63 2.58 0.55
C ARG A 116 7.82 2.04 -0.24
N ARG A 117 7.88 2.25 -1.56
CA ARG A 117 9.03 1.86 -2.39
C ARG A 117 10.30 2.62 -2.02
N LYS A 118 10.20 3.93 -1.76
CA LYS A 118 11.35 4.72 -1.28
C LYS A 118 11.91 4.17 0.04
N LYS A 119 11.04 3.84 1.01
CA LYS A 119 11.49 3.24 2.29
C LYS A 119 12.16 1.87 2.11
N LEU A 120 11.63 1.02 1.23
CA LEU A 120 12.22 -0.29 0.94
C LEU A 120 13.57 -0.18 0.23
N LEU A 121 13.71 0.74 -0.73
CA LEU A 121 14.98 1.00 -1.41
C LEU A 121 16.06 1.46 -0.42
N ILE A 122 15.71 2.37 0.49
CA ILE A 122 16.62 2.84 1.54
C ILE A 122 17.04 1.68 2.46
N GLN A 123 16.09 0.86 2.93
CA GLN A 123 16.42 -0.30 3.78
C GLN A 123 17.31 -1.33 3.07
N SER A 124 17.04 -1.64 1.80
CA SER A 124 17.89 -2.55 1.03
C SER A 124 19.31 -2.01 0.82
N GLY A 125 19.43 -0.68 0.63
CA GLY A 125 20.73 -0.01 0.50
C GLY A 125 21.57 -0.09 1.77
N VAL A 126 20.95 0.07 2.95
CA VAL A 126 21.66 -0.04 4.24
C VAL A 126 22.17 -1.46 4.47
N ILE A 127 21.34 -2.48 4.24
CA ILE A 127 21.73 -3.89 4.44
C ILE A 127 22.87 -4.28 3.48
N SER A 128 22.77 -3.90 2.20
CA SER A 128 23.86 -4.13 1.24
C SER A 128 25.13 -3.39 1.64
N GLY A 129 25.04 -2.14 2.09
CA GLY A 129 26.19 -1.37 2.56
C GLY A 129 26.92 -2.05 3.73
N VAL A 130 26.16 -2.55 4.72
CA VAL A 130 26.73 -3.27 5.86
C VAL A 130 27.41 -4.57 5.42
N LEU A 131 26.78 -5.36 4.54
CA LEU A 131 27.37 -6.59 4.02
C LEU A 131 28.67 -6.33 3.24
N ILE A 132 28.71 -5.27 2.43
CA ILE A 132 29.92 -4.87 1.69
C ILE A 132 31.02 -4.44 2.67
N CYS A 133 30.70 -3.63 3.68
CA CYS A 133 31.67 -3.24 4.71
C CYS A 133 32.23 -4.46 5.47
N VAL A 134 31.38 -5.40 5.87
CA VAL A 134 31.81 -6.65 6.52
C VAL A 134 32.69 -7.48 5.60
N TYR A 135 32.33 -7.62 4.32
CA TYR A 135 33.14 -8.32 3.33
C TYR A 135 34.53 -7.68 3.15
N LEU A 136 34.59 -6.36 3.05
CA LEU A 136 35.85 -5.61 2.94
C LEU A 136 36.69 -5.73 4.21
N ILE A 137 36.09 -5.65 5.40
CA ILE A 137 36.78 -5.91 6.67
C ILE A 137 37.34 -7.31 6.70
N PHE A 138 36.58 -8.32 6.30
CA PHE A 138 37.04 -9.70 6.24
C PHE A 138 38.24 -9.86 5.29
N GLN A 139 38.18 -9.25 4.10
CA GLN A 139 39.27 -9.30 3.13
C GLN A 139 40.53 -8.56 3.59
N PHE A 140 40.39 -7.45 4.33
CA PHE A 140 41.50 -6.61 4.74
C PHE A 140 42.08 -6.97 6.12
N ALA A 141 41.27 -7.50 7.03
CA ALA A 141 41.63 -7.80 8.41
C ALA A 141 41.94 -9.28 8.67
N VAL A 142 41.56 -10.20 7.77
CA VAL A 142 42.06 -11.58 7.81
C VAL A 142 43.38 -11.61 7.03
N PRO A 143 44.55 -11.61 7.69
CA PRO A 143 45.80 -11.80 6.99
C PRO A 143 45.75 -13.15 6.28
N LYS A 144 46.08 -13.17 4.98
CA LYS A 144 46.29 -14.43 4.25
C LYS A 144 47.20 -15.31 5.11
N PRO A 145 46.90 -16.61 5.29
CA PRO A 145 47.65 -17.46 6.20
C PRO A 145 49.13 -17.33 5.90
N SER A 146 49.90 -16.99 6.93
CA SER A 146 51.34 -16.75 6.83
C SER A 146 52.01 -17.92 6.10
N PRO A 147 52.93 -17.67 5.13
CA PRO A 147 53.53 -18.73 4.31
C PRO A 147 54.08 -19.91 5.12
N TRP A 148 54.58 -19.64 6.33
CA TRP A 148 55.13 -20.61 7.27
C TRP A 148 54.15 -21.73 7.67
N VAL A 149 52.86 -21.44 7.78
CA VAL A 149 51.84 -22.45 8.14
C VAL A 149 51.62 -23.42 6.97
N MET A 150 51.67 -22.92 5.73
CA MET A 150 51.53 -23.75 4.52
C MET A 150 52.73 -24.72 4.35
N TYR A 151 53.94 -24.31 4.74
CA TYR A 151 55.12 -25.18 4.71
C TYR A 151 55.09 -26.25 5.80
N GLN A 152 54.56 -25.96 6.98
CA GLN A 152 54.38 -26.97 8.04
C GLN A 152 53.36 -28.05 7.65
N GLU A 153 52.26 -27.65 7.00
CA GLU A 153 51.21 -28.57 6.60
C GLU A 153 51.68 -29.51 5.49
N LYS A 154 52.38 -28.98 4.48
CA LYS A 154 53.06 -29.79 3.45
C LYS A 154 54.15 -30.69 4.04
N GLY A 155 54.96 -30.18 4.98
CA GLY A 155 56.00 -30.97 5.65
C GLY A 155 55.42 -32.15 6.42
N ASN A 156 54.27 -31.95 7.09
CA ASN A 156 53.54 -33.02 7.78
C ASN A 156 52.89 -34.02 6.81
N GLU A 157 52.53 -33.59 5.60
CA GLU A 157 52.01 -34.46 4.53
C GLU A 157 53.12 -35.38 4.01
N PHE A 158 54.31 -34.84 3.71
CA PHE A 158 55.48 -35.63 3.29
C PHE A 158 55.97 -36.60 4.38
N LEU A 159 55.90 -36.20 5.66
CA LEU A 159 56.19 -37.09 6.79
C LEU A 159 55.19 -38.24 6.95
N LYS A 160 53.92 -38.04 6.58
CA LYS A 160 52.89 -39.09 6.59
C LYS A 160 53.01 -40.04 5.40
N GLU A 161 53.45 -39.55 4.25
CA GLU A 161 53.72 -40.37 3.06
C GLU A 161 55.06 -41.13 3.13
N GLY A 162 55.89 -40.84 4.15
CA GLY A 162 57.16 -41.53 4.38
C GLY A 162 58.27 -41.10 3.43
N ASP A 163 58.06 -40.04 2.65
CA ASP A 163 59.03 -39.47 1.71
C ASP A 163 59.87 -38.40 2.43
N LEU A 164 60.97 -38.83 3.03
CA LEU A 164 61.89 -37.96 3.77
C LEU A 164 62.76 -37.08 2.84
N ASP A 165 62.89 -37.44 1.56
CA ASP A 165 63.70 -36.68 0.59
C ASP A 165 62.97 -35.43 0.09
N GLY A 166 61.63 -35.47 0.00
CA GLY A 166 60.79 -34.31 -0.34
C GLY A 166 60.74 -33.22 0.74
N ALA A 167 60.98 -33.58 2.01
CA ALA A 167 60.87 -32.66 3.15
C ALA A 167 62.10 -31.76 3.37
N LEU A 168 63.25 -32.08 2.73
CA LEU A 168 64.54 -31.41 2.95
C LEU A 168 64.98 -30.48 1.81
N ARG A 169 64.10 -30.22 0.83
CA ARG A 169 64.41 -29.40 -0.36
C ARG A 169 63.60 -28.12 -0.46
#